data_AF-A0A7W1DXA0-F1
#
_entry.id   AF-A0A7W1DXA0-F1
#
_cell.length_a   1.000
_cell.length_b   1.000
_cell.length_c   1.000
_cell.angle_alpha   90.00
_cell.angle_beta   90.00
_cell.angle_gamma   90.00
#
_symmetry.space_group_name_H-M   'P 1'
#
loop_
_entity.id
_entity.type
_entity.pdbx_description
1 polymer ?
#
loop_
_entity_poly.entity_id
_entity_poly.type
_entity_poly.pdbx_seq_one_letter_code
_entity_poly.pdbx_strand_id
1 'polypeptide(L)' 'MKLELFTPLSGDGENEIKRDIGAVVTRATPTGLMMEMGPADGPPQLRLLLSLTEATKLGTILQRIANGGGEEILIAGP' A
#
# COMPACT_ATOMS: atom_id res chain seq x y z
N MET A 1 5.73 10.82 7.01
CA MET A 1 4.65 10.10 6.31
C MET A 1 4.41 8.80 7.07
N LYS A 2 3.21 8.59 7.61
CA LYS A 2 2.82 7.34 8.28
C LYS A 2 1.98 6.53 7.29
N LEU A 3 2.28 5.24 7.13
CA LEU A 3 1.51 4.33 6.27
C LEU A 3 0.70 3.39 7.16
N GLU A 4 -0.61 3.32 6.90
CA GLU A 4 -1.56 2.50 7.66
C GLU A 4 -2.32 1.60 6.69
N LEU A 5 -2.54 0.34 7.08
CA LEU A 5 -3.43 -0.57 6.37
C LEU A 5 -4.80 -0.57 7.05
N PHE A 6 -5.83 -0.32 6.26
CA PHE A 6 -7.23 -0.40 6.67
C PHE A 6 -7.82 -1.68 6.06
N THR A 7 -8.24 -2.61 6.90
CA THR A 7 -8.99 -3.79 6.45
C THR A 7 -10.43 -3.66 6.92
N PRO A 8 -11.42 -3.61 6.00
CA PRO A 8 -12.82 -3.66 6.37
C PRO A 8 -13.11 -4.99 7.06
N LEU A 9 -13.70 -4.97 8.25
CA LEU A 9 -14.28 -6.18 8.82
C LEU A 9 -15.63 -6.42 8.13
N SER A 10 -15.85 -7.64 7.65
CA SER A 10 -17.09 -8.05 7.01
C SER A 10 -18.23 -7.98 8.03
N GLY A 11 -19.00 -6.90 7.99
CA GLY A 11 -20.15 -6.62 8.86
C GLY A 11 -20.06 -5.22 9.43
N ASP A 12 -20.89 -4.32 8.91
CA ASP A 12 -21.09 -2.91 9.29
C ASP A 12 -19.80 -2.12 9.56
N GLY A 13 -19.47 -1.23 8.61
CA GLY A 13 -18.21 -0.46 8.49
C GLY A 13 -17.83 0.49 9.63
N GLU A 14 -18.10 0.12 10.88
CA GLU A 14 -17.72 0.84 12.09
C GLU A 14 -16.46 0.28 12.76
N ASN A 15 -16.00 -0.92 12.38
CA ASN A 15 -14.78 -1.52 12.93
C ASN A 15 -13.71 -1.73 11.85
N GLU A 16 -12.81 -0.77 11.73
CA GLU A 16 -11.58 -0.89 10.93
C GLU A 16 -10.43 -1.38 11.81
N ILE A 17 -9.75 -2.46 11.41
CA ILE A 17 -8.47 -2.81 12.02
C ILE A 17 -7.39 -1.97 11.35
N LYS A 18 -6.86 -0.99 12.09
CA LYS A 18 -5.66 -0.26 11.70
C LYS A 18 -4.43 -1.10 12.00
N ARG A 19 -3.64 -1.39 10.97
CA ARG A 19 -2.31 -2.01 11.14
C ARG A 19 -1.25 -1.02 10.68
N ASP A 20 -0.32 -0.70 11.56
CA ASP A 20 0.82 0.15 11.24
C ASP A 20 1.78 -0.59 10.30
N ILE A 21 2.18 0.07 9.21
CA ILE A 21 3.26 -0.40 8.34
C ILE A 21 4.58 0.16 8.89
N GLY A 22 5.44 -0.72 9.40
CA GLY A 22 6.78 -0.37 9.87
C GLY A 22 7.83 -0.33 8.76
N ALA A 23 7.64 -1.14 7.71
CA ALA A 23 8.54 -1.19 6.56
C ALA A 23 7.80 -1.47 5.24
N VAL A 24 8.34 -0.90 4.17
CA VAL A 24 7.97 -1.20 2.77
C VAL A 24 9.22 -1.64 2.04
N VAL A 25 9.20 -2.85 1.48
CA VAL A 25 10.29 -3.40 0.66
C VAL A 25 9.82 -3.45 -0.78
N THR A 26 10.61 -2.86 -1.69
CA THR A 26 10.30 -2.85 -3.13
C THR A 26 11.35 -3.66 -3.90
N ARG A 27 10.90 -4.52 -4.82
CA ARG A 27 11.78 -5.32 -5.68
C ARG A 27 11.27 -5.28 -7.12
N ALA A 28 12.15 -4.98 -8.07
CA ALA A 28 11.84 -5.15 -9.48
C ALA A 28 11.67 -6.64 -9.81
N THR A 29 10.67 -6.96 -10.61
CA THR A 29 10.43 -8.29 -11.16
C THR A 29 10.56 -8.23 -12.69
N PRO A 30 10.68 -9.37 -13.39
CA PRO A 30 10.73 -9.36 -14.86
C PRO A 30 9.51 -8.72 -15.53
N THR A 31 8.37 -8.65 -14.83
CA THR A 31 7.10 -8.15 -15.35
C THR A 31 6.64 -6.83 -14.69
N GLY A 32 7.41 -6.29 -13.74
CA GLY A 32 7.05 -5.04 -13.07
C GLY A 32 7.71 -4.87 -11.70
N LEU A 33 6.90 -4.61 -10.68
CA LEU A 33 7.35 -4.27 -9.32
C LEU A 33 6.59 -5.10 -8.28
N MET A 34 7.30 -5.65 -7.32
CA MET A 34 6.73 -6.25 -6.13
C MET A 34 6.96 -5.32 -4.93
N MET A 35 5.91 -5.04 -4.18
CA MET A 35 5.97 -4.28 -2.94
C MET A 35 5.48 -5.15 -1.79
N GLU A 36 6.27 -5.25 -0.73
CA GLU A 36 5.93 -5.97 0.49
C GLU A 36 5.84 -4.98 1.64
N MET A 37 4.74 -5.03 2.39
CA MET A 37 4.42 -4.10 3.47
C MET A 37 4.11 -4.87 4.74
N GLY A 38 4.63 -4.41 5.87
CA GLY A 38 4.41 -5.07 7.16
C GLY A 38 5.17 -4.39 8.30
N PRO A 39 5.28 -5.06 9.46
CA PRO A 39 6.13 -4.62 10.56
C PRO A 39 7.61 -4.59 10.13
N ALA A 40 8.41 -3.74 10.78
CA ALA A 40 9.84 -3.63 10.47
C ALA A 40 10.63 -4.91 10.79
N ASP A 41 10.24 -5.61 11.87
CA ASP A 41 10.94 -6.79 12.38
C ASP A 41 10.11 -8.10 12.24
N GLY A 42 9.27 -8.19 11.20
CA GLY A 42 8.39 -9.34 11.03
C GLY A 42 8.06 -9.66 9.57
N PRO A 43 7.26 -10.72 9.33
CA PRO A 43 6.87 -11.09 7.98
C PRO A 43 5.97 -10.02 7.34
N PRO A 44 5.99 -9.89 6.00
CA PRO A 44 5.11 -8.96 5.30
C PRO A 44 3.65 -9.38 5.49
N GLN A 45 2.79 -8.41 5.75
CA GLN A 45 1.34 -8.60 5.92
C GLN A 45 0.59 -8.41 4.60
N LEU A 46 1.17 -7.63 3.67
CA LEU A 46 0.61 -7.37 2.36
C LEU A 46 1.70 -7.43 1.30
N ARG A 47 1.38 -8.08 0.17
CA ARG A 47 2.22 -8.10 -1.02
C ARG A 47 1.40 -7.60 -2.21
N LEU A 48 1.91 -6.57 -2.88
CA LEU A 48 1.36 -6.07 -4.14
C LEU A 48 2.31 -6.44 -5.26
N LEU A 49 1.80 -7.09 -6.29
CA LEU A 49 2.50 -7.28 -7.54
C LEU A 49 1.88 -6.33 -8.56
N LEU A 50 2.67 -5.41 -9.07
CA LEU A 50 2.26 -4.39 -10.00
C LEU A 50 2.96 -4.64 -11.33
N SER A 51 2.22 -4.51 -12.44
CA SER A 51 2.82 -4.31 -13.75
C SER A 51 3.61 -2.99 -13.78
N LEU A 52 4.47 -2.82 -14.77
CA LEU A 52 5.22 -1.57 -14.96
C LEU A 52 4.30 -0.34 -15.07
N THR A 53 3.17 -0.47 -15.78
CA THR A 53 2.18 0.59 -15.95
C THR A 53 1.52 0.95 -14.62
N GLU A 54 1.12 -0.05 -13.83
CA GLU A 54 0.51 0.16 -12.51
C GLU A 54 1.51 0.78 -11.53
N ALA A 55 2.76 0.33 -11.53
CA ALA A 55 3.82 0.90 -10.71
C ALA A 55 4.10 2.37 -11.06
N THR A 56 4.14 2.71 -12.35
CA THR A 56 4.33 4.10 -12.82
C THR A 56 3.16 4.99 -12.41
N LYS A 57 1.92 4.49 -12.57
CA LYS A 57 0.71 5.20 -12.17
C LYS A 57 0.70 5.44 -10.66
N LEU A 58 1.00 4.42 -9.87
CA LEU A 58 1.10 4.50 -8.41
C LEU A 58 2.16 5.52 -7.98
N GLY A 59 3.37 5.46 -8.57
CA GLY A 59 4.44 6.41 -8.27
C GLY A 59 4.05 7.86 -8.56
N THR A 60 3.33 8.09 -9.67
CA THR A 60 2.84 9.44 -10.02
C THR A 60 1.84 9.97 -8.99
N ILE A 61 0.91 9.12 -8.53
CA ILE A 61 -0.06 9.50 -7.49
C ILE A 61 0.66 9.78 -6.17
N LEU A 62 1.55 8.88 -5.73
CA LEU A 62 2.32 9.06 -4.50
C LEU A 62 3.16 10.34 -4.52
N GLN A 63 3.75 10.69 -5.67
CA GLN A 63 4.51 11.92 -5.83
C GLN A 63 3.62 13.16 -5.69
N ARG A 64 2.39 13.12 -6.23
CA ARG A 64 1.42 14.22 -6.07
C ARG A 64 0.96 14.35 -4.62
N ILE A 65 0.74 13.25 -3.92
CA ILE A 65 0.41 13.22 -2.48
C ILE A 65 1.56 13.83 -1.66
N ALA A 66 2.79 13.37 -1.90
CA ALA A 66 3.98 13.86 -1.20
C ALA A 66 4.19 15.37 -1.40
N ASN A 67 3.76 15.90 -2.54
CA ASN A 67 3.83 17.33 -2.86
C ASN A 67 2.60 18.14 -2.40
N GLY A 68 1.72 17.57 -1.56
CA GLY A 68 0.58 18.27 -0.96
C GLY A 68 -0.67 18.33 -1.84
N GLY A 69 -0.81 17.43 -2.82
CA GLY A 69 -1.95 17.39 -3.75
C GLY A 69 -3.30 16.99 -3.15
N GLY A 70 -3.38 16.64 -1.86
CA GLY A 70 -4.62 16.28 -1.17
C GLY A 70 -5.27 14.97 -1.62
N GLU A 71 -4.50 14.08 -2.26
CA GLU A 71 -5.00 12.79 -2.73
C GLU A 71 -4.78 11.70 -1.66
N GLU A 72 -5.66 10.69 -1.65
CA GLU A 72 -5.55 9.50 -0.80
C GLU A 72 -5.64 8.25 -1.68
N ILE A 73 -4.91 7.19 -1.31
CA ILE A 73 -4.95 5.91 -2.02
C ILE A 73 -5.69 4.90 -1.16
N LEU A 74 -6.87 4.49 -1.63
CA LEU A 74 -7.65 3.40 -1.05
C LEU A 74 -7.34 2.12 -1.83
N ILE A 75 -6.76 1.13 -1.16
CA ILE A 75 -6.59 -0.22 -1.71
C ILE A 75 -7.81 -1.04 -1.29
N ALA A 76 -8.79 -1.18 -2.19
CA ALA A 76 -9.93 -2.06 -1.96
C ALA A 76 -9.52 -3.52 -2.20
N GLY A 77 -9.62 -4.34 -1.15
CA GLY A 77 -9.57 -5.80 -1.30
C GLY A 77 -10.85 -6.34 -1.95
N PRO A 78 -10.83 -7.55 -2.51
CA PRO A 78 -12.04 -8.25 -2.95
C PRO A 78 -13.02 -8.52 -1.81
#